data_AF-A0A2T1ERC4-F1
#
_entry.id   AF-A0A2T1ERC4-F1
#
_cell.length_a   1.000
_cell.length_b   1.000
_cell.length_c   1.000
_cell.angle_alpha   90.00
_cell.angle_beta   90.00
_cell.angle_gamma   90.00
#
_symmetry.space_group_name_H-M   'P 1'
#
loop_
_entity.id
_entity.type
_entity.pdbx_description
1 polymer ?
#
loop_
_entity_poly.entity_id
_entity_poly.type
_entity_poly.pdbx_seq_one_letter_code
_entity_poly.pdbx_strand_id
1 'polypeptide(L)' 'MEAPMEARLIKFLQEELAISDSAIATVKRHQEFDVTLLPMILWQYGLVTLEELDKIFDWLETA' A
#
# COMPACT_ATOMS: atom_id res chain seq x y z
N MET A 1 -4.86 -2.18 -20.16
CA MET A 1 -4.23 -3.30 -19.42
C MET A 1 -3.00 -2.72 -18.76
N GLU A 2 -3.18 -2.06 -17.61
CA GLU A 2 -2.11 -1.34 -16.92
C GLU A 2 -2.41 -1.50 -15.44
N ALA A 3 -1.63 -2.35 -14.74
CA ALA A 3 -1.49 -2.35 -13.27
C ALA A 3 -0.36 -3.29 -12.77
N PRO A 4 0.84 -3.38 -13.41
CA PRO A 4 1.93 -4.16 -12.81
C PRO A 4 2.42 -3.55 -11.48
N MET A 5 2.28 -2.22 -11.29
CA MET A 5 2.76 -1.51 -10.11
C MET A 5 1.88 -1.76 -8.87
N GLU A 6 0.56 -1.63 -9.00
CA GLU A 6 -0.39 -1.92 -7.90
C GLU A 6 -0.25 -3.35 -7.39
N ALA A 7 -0.15 -4.33 -8.30
CA ALA A 7 -0.03 -5.73 -7.91
C ALA A 7 1.28 -6.01 -7.15
N ARG A 8 2.38 -5.37 -7.54
CA ARG A 8 3.67 -5.46 -6.83
C ARG A 8 3.61 -4.79 -5.46
N LEU A 9 2.99 -3.62 -5.38
CA LEU A 9 2.82 -2.89 -4.12
C LEU A 9 1.98 -3.69 -3.14
N ILE A 10 0.83 -4.24 -3.57
CA ILE A 10 0.00 -5.10 -2.71
C ILE A 10 0.80 -6.31 -2.22
N LYS A 11 1.59 -6.94 -3.09
CA LYS A 11 2.43 -8.07 -2.70
C LYS A 11 3.48 -7.67 -1.66
N PHE A 12 4.13 -6.52 -1.83
CA PHE A 12 5.06 -5.96 -0.84
C PHE A 12 4.37 -5.69 0.50
N LEU A 13 3.19 -5.07 0.49
CA LEU A 13 2.40 -4.82 1.70
C LEU A 13 2.02 -6.13 2.43
N GLN A 14 1.75 -7.20 1.69
CA GLN A 14 1.38 -8.49 2.29
C GLN A 14 2.59 -9.28 2.79
N GLU A 15 3.72 -9.26 2.07
CA GLU A 15 4.91 -10.04 2.41
C GLU A 15 5.82 -9.32 3.41
N GLU A 16 6.12 -8.05 3.19
CA GLU A 16 7.08 -7.29 4.01
C GLU A 16 6.42 -6.64 5.23
N LEU A 17 5.16 -6.21 5.10
CA LEU A 17 4.43 -5.47 6.12
C LEU A 17 3.35 -6.32 6.81
N ALA A 18 3.19 -7.58 6.40
CA ALA A 18 2.18 -8.50 6.91
C ALA A 18 0.75 -7.94 6.93
N ILE A 19 0.44 -6.99 6.03
CA ILE A 19 -0.87 -6.37 5.94
C ILE A 19 -1.87 -7.42 5.46
N SER A 20 -2.96 -7.56 6.21
CA SER A 20 -4.02 -8.52 5.88
C SER A 20 -4.74 -8.12 4.59
N ASP A 21 -5.16 -9.11 3.81
CA ASP A 21 -6.01 -8.92 2.62
C ASP A 21 -7.22 -8.01 2.90
N SER A 22 -7.85 -8.17 4.06
CA SER A 22 -9.04 -7.40 4.42
C SER A 22 -8.75 -5.90 4.60
N ALA A 23 -7.53 -5.55 5.03
CA ALA A 23 -7.06 -4.18 5.10
C ALA A 23 -6.84 -3.61 3.69
N ILE A 24 -6.14 -4.36 2.82
CA ILE A 24 -5.97 -3.99 1.39
C ILE A 24 -7.32 -3.80 0.71
N ALA A 25 -8.27 -4.72 0.92
CA ALA A 25 -9.61 -4.69 0.34
C ALA A 25 -10.41 -3.48 0.82
N THR A 26 -10.19 -3.01 2.05
CA THR A 26 -10.80 -1.79 2.59
C THR A 26 -10.30 -0.57 1.83
N VAL A 27 -8.99 -0.48 1.57
CA VAL A 27 -8.43 0.64 0.82
C VAL A 27 -8.78 0.57 -0.67
N LYS A 28 -8.80 -0.63 -1.26
CA LYS A 28 -9.21 -0.87 -2.66
C LYS A 28 -10.65 -0.48 -2.99
N ARG A 29 -11.53 -0.40 -1.98
CA ARG A 29 -12.94 0.01 -2.18
C ARG A 29 -13.09 1.51 -2.39
N HIS A 30 -12.07 2.31 -2.07
CA HIS A 30 -12.03 3.70 -2.52
C HIS A 30 -11.77 3.69 -4.04
N GLN A 31 -12.75 4.15 -4.83
CA GLN A 31 -12.69 4.17 -6.32
C GLN A 31 -11.50 4.96 -6.89
N GLU A 32 -10.85 5.79 -6.07
CA GLU A 32 -9.62 6.52 -6.39
C GLU A 32 -8.43 5.83 -5.72
N PHE A 33 -8.20 4.55 -6.08
CA PHE A 33 -7.03 3.82 -5.63
C PHE A 33 -5.79 4.40 -6.32
N ASP A 34 -5.29 5.49 -5.78
CA ASP A 34 -4.06 6.11 -6.24
C ASP A 34 -2.90 5.51 -5.45
N VAL A 35 -1.95 4.89 -6.15
CA VAL A 35 -0.76 4.26 -5.54
C VAL A 35 0.07 5.25 -4.73
N THR A 36 -0.04 6.55 -5.03
CA THR A 36 0.61 7.63 -4.28
C THR A 36 -0.10 7.97 -2.97
N LEU A 37 -1.41 7.71 -2.88
CA LEU A 37 -2.25 7.97 -1.70
C LEU A 37 -2.39 6.74 -0.80
N LEU A 38 -2.20 5.53 -1.34
CA LEU A 38 -2.28 4.28 -0.59
C LEU A 38 -1.46 4.27 0.71
N PRO A 39 -0.17 4.69 0.73
CA PRO A 39 0.65 4.66 1.94
C PRO A 39 0.05 5.58 3.01
N MET A 40 -0.38 6.78 2.61
CA MET A 40 -1.03 7.74 3.50
C MET A 40 -2.33 7.19 4.08
N ILE A 41 -3.16 6.53 3.27
CA ILE A 41 -4.41 5.94 3.73
C ILE A 41 -4.13 4.83 4.76
N LEU A 42 -3.16 3.94 4.49
CA LEU A 42 -2.77 2.90 5.44
C LEU A 42 -2.34 3.48 6.79
N TRP A 43 -1.57 4.57 6.77
CA TRP A 43 -1.15 5.26 8.00
C TRP A 43 -2.32 5.93 8.72
N GLN A 44 -3.24 6.56 7.99
CA GLN A 44 -4.45 7.17 8.57
C GLN A 44 -5.37 6.15 9.25
N TYR A 45 -5.45 4.93 8.71
CA TYR A 45 -6.16 3.82 9.34
C TYR A 45 -5.38 3.15 10.48
N GLY A 46 -4.13 3.54 10.73
CA GLY A 46 -3.26 2.92 11.73
C GLY A 46 -2.84 1.49 11.36
N LEU A 47 -2.90 1.14 10.08
CA LEU A 47 -2.50 -0.17 9.55
C LEU A 47 -1.00 -0.30 9.39
N VAL A 48 -0.30 0.83 9.24
CA VAL A 48 1.17 0.92 9.15
C VAL A 48 1.69 1.99 10.10
N THR A 49 2.87 1.76 10.63
CA THR A 49 3.64 2.74 11.40
C THR A 49 4.34 3.75 10.48
N LEU A 50 4.90 4.82 11.06
CA LEU A 50 5.67 5.81 10.30
C LEU A 50 6.93 5.20 9.65
N GLU A 51 7.56 4.21 10.29
CA GLU A 51 8.73 3.49 9.75
C GLU A 51 8.34 2.62 8.55
N GLU A 52 7.18 1.98 8.61
CA GLU A 52 6.63 1.20 7.52
C GLU A 52 6.15 2.07 6.37
N LEU A 53 5.57 3.22 6.68
CA LEU A 53 5.20 4.25 5.72
C LEU A 53 6.41 4.69 4.90
N ASP A 54 7.53 4.99 5.57
CA ASP A 54 8.79 5.40 4.94
C ASP A 54 9.32 4.32 3.98
N LYS A 55 9.31 3.04 4.40
CA LYS A 55 9.69 1.91 3.53
C LYS A 55 8.80 1.76 2.30
N ILE A 56 7.50 2.03 2.42
CA ILE A 56 6.59 1.98 1.28
C ILE A 56 6.94 3.09 0.27
N PHE A 57 7.26 4.29 0.75
CA PHE A 57 7.70 5.39 -0.12
C PHE A 57 9.04 5.11 -0.79
N ASP A 58 10.05 4.63 -0.05
CA ASP A 58 11.34 4.22 -0.60
C ASP A 58 11.19 3.12 -1.67
N TRP A 59 10.30 2.16 -1.43
CA TRP A 59 9.97 1.13 -2.41
C TRP A 59 9.29 1.71 -3.66
N LEU A 60 8.37 2.68 -3.49
CA LEU A 60 7.70 3.35 -4.61
C LEU A 60 8.66 4.17 -5.48
N GLU A 61 9.71 4.75 -4.89
CA GLU A 61 10.74 5.49 -5.63
C GLU A 61 11.69 4.57 -6.41
N THR A 62 11.81 3.30 -6.01
CA THR A 62 12.75 2.33 -6.58
C THR A 62 12.13 1.31 -7.54
N ALA A 63 10.80 1.18 -7.58
CA ALA A 63 10.04 0.21 -8.39
C ALA A 63 9.75 0.67 -9.84
#